data_AF-A0A3A0CJE9-F1
#
_entry.id   AF-A0A3A0CJE9-F1
#
_cell.length_a   1.000
_cell.length_b   1.000
_cell.length_c   1.000
_cell.angle_alpha   90.00
_cell.angle_beta   90.00
_cell.angle_gamma   90.00
#
_symmetry.space_group_name_H-M   'P 1'
#
loop_
_entity.id
_entity.type
_entity.pdbx_description
1 polymer ?
#
loop_
_entity_poly.entity_id
_entity_poly.type
_entity_poly.pdbx_seq_one_letter_code
_entity_poly.pdbx_strand_id
1 'polypeptide(L)'
;MFAGALFVAVPSRAQETRSPEDSAATDARGGRAVSEADVMRPTELGLRFTPKMAQAMSRKFVEQMTKRYELDEKQAGEIEAIMVRQFMTFAHENEKTGRDLIELMFATMIEHDGRMPKEEAMEFARMSEPLSANLKKLFTNGAAEIGQQMSVTQRLKFTGDVTAAAAGLTIFETRMKRWRDGKVGDNANPFMDPPGVDPNDEKAEPPPEDPTEPKERRDARQSVERWIDWQISPDNNWEGYIKAATEYYKLNEKQVTAAQAILKDCQEQAKKIKTPQWRSQIIENRITQRLTQRNADMGDGPWMFSLEEEYRRLLKPIEELSRDFKRRIDSLPDSAQRAAARESVRRKLEDKGLKHVPS
;
A
#
# COMPACT_ATOMS: atom_id res chain seq x y z
N MET A 1 3.57 -3.09 -4.14
CA MET A 1 2.17 -3.05 -4.62
C MET A 1 1.22 -3.63 -3.57
N PHE A 2 1.30 -3.15 -2.32
CA PHE A 2 0.43 -3.53 -1.19
C PHE A 2 0.48 -2.40 -0.15
N ALA A 3 -0.33 -1.35 -0.35
CA ALA A 3 -0.70 -0.34 0.64
C ALA A 3 -1.68 0.62 -0.06
N GLY A 4 -2.97 0.32 0.00
CA GLY A 4 -3.94 1.14 -0.73
C GLY A 4 -5.36 0.60 -0.68
N ALA A 5 -5.87 0.36 0.52
CA ALA A 5 -7.30 0.34 0.81
C ALA A 5 -7.50 0.16 2.32
N LEU A 6 -7.85 1.23 3.03
CA LEU A 6 -8.95 1.28 4.01
C LEU A 6 -8.86 2.61 4.79
N PHE A 7 -9.50 3.64 4.29
CA PHE A 7 -10.12 4.68 5.13
C PHE A 7 -11.37 5.14 4.38
N VAL A 8 -12.47 4.43 4.62
CA VAL A 8 -13.81 4.93 4.30
C VAL A 8 -14.25 5.72 5.51
N ALA A 9 -14.47 7.02 5.35
CA ALA A 9 -15.05 7.86 6.39
C ALA A 9 -16.41 7.29 6.80
N VAL A 10 -16.52 6.80 8.02
CA VAL A 10 -17.79 6.41 8.62
C VAL A 10 -18.53 7.71 8.95
N PRO A 11 -19.76 7.93 8.45
CA PRO A 11 -20.53 9.10 8.85
C PRO A 11 -20.77 9.07 10.36
N SER A 12 -20.43 10.17 11.01
CA SER A 12 -20.54 10.36 12.46
C SER A 12 -21.99 10.10 12.89
N ARG A 13 -22.21 9.02 13.64
CA ARG A 13 -23.50 8.70 14.23
C ARG A 13 -23.68 9.64 15.41
N ALA A 14 -24.74 10.46 15.38
CA ALA A 14 -25.08 11.38 16.45
C ALA A 14 -25.02 10.64 17.81
N GLN A 15 -24.15 11.11 18.70
CA GLN A 15 -24.05 10.63 20.06
C GLN A 15 -25.38 10.95 20.77
N GLU A 16 -26.12 9.93 21.16
CA GLU A 16 -27.15 10.06 22.19
C GLU A 16 -26.46 10.53 23.47
N THR A 17 -26.82 11.73 23.91
CA THR A 17 -26.41 12.29 25.20
C THR A 17 -26.96 11.41 26.32
N ARG A 18 -26.14 10.50 26.83
CA ARG A 18 -26.41 9.81 28.09
C ARG A 18 -26.33 10.83 29.23
N SER A 19 -27.42 10.93 29.99
CA SER A 19 -27.54 11.78 31.17
C SER A 19 -26.43 11.49 32.18
N PRO A 20 -25.86 12.52 32.82
CA PRO A 20 -24.70 12.39 33.73
C PRO A 20 -25.01 11.81 35.12
N GLU A 21 -26.19 11.22 35.35
CA GLU A 21 -26.63 10.85 36.72
C GLU A 21 -26.49 9.36 37.07
N ASP A 22 -26.11 8.47 36.15
CA ASP A 22 -26.06 7.01 36.42
C ASP A 22 -24.65 6.43 36.71
N SER A 23 -23.66 7.25 37.03
CA SER A 23 -22.27 6.80 37.27
C SER A 23 -21.77 7.03 38.71
N ALA A 24 -22.60 6.72 39.71
CA ALA A 24 -22.18 6.71 41.11
C ALA A 24 -22.35 5.30 41.73
N ALA A 25 -21.75 4.29 41.10
CA ALA A 25 -21.46 3.01 41.75
C ALA A 25 -19.99 2.98 42.13
N THR A 26 -19.76 2.99 43.44
CA THR A 26 -18.48 3.10 44.14
C THR A 26 -17.59 1.89 43.85
N ASP A 27 -16.68 2.00 42.87
CA ASP A 27 -15.64 1.00 42.65
C ASP A 27 -14.45 1.29 43.57
N ALA A 28 -14.59 0.89 44.84
CA ALA A 28 -13.57 1.00 45.88
C ALA A 28 -12.47 -0.07 45.75
N ARG A 29 -11.96 -0.30 44.53
CA ARG A 29 -10.75 -1.09 44.31
C ARG A 29 -9.59 -0.12 44.22
N GLY A 30 -8.73 -0.11 45.24
CA GLY A 30 -7.51 0.67 45.28
C GLY A 30 -6.69 0.46 44.01
N GLY A 31 -6.83 1.39 43.07
CA GLY A 31 -6.05 1.46 41.85
C GLY A 31 -4.62 1.77 42.24
N ARG A 32 -3.81 0.71 42.42
CA ARG A 32 -2.36 0.84 42.52
C ARG A 32 -1.92 1.60 41.27
N ALA A 33 -1.37 2.80 41.45
CA ALA A 33 -0.84 3.59 40.34
C ALA A 33 0.09 2.68 39.54
N VAL A 34 -0.33 2.34 38.32
CA VAL A 34 0.46 1.53 37.40
C VAL A 34 1.67 2.40 37.10
N SER A 35 2.86 1.96 37.52
CA SER A 35 4.07 2.72 37.24
C SER A 35 4.24 2.83 35.72
N GLU A 36 4.83 3.91 35.22
CA GLU A 36 5.11 4.07 33.78
C GLU A 36 5.92 2.86 33.23
N ALA A 37 6.76 2.27 34.08
CA ALA A 37 7.47 1.02 33.81
C ALA A 37 6.57 -0.22 33.69
N ASP A 38 5.41 -0.26 34.36
CA ASP A 38 4.42 -1.34 34.24
C ASP A 38 3.51 -1.17 33.01
N VAL A 39 3.27 0.07 32.54
CA VAL A 39 2.50 0.32 31.30
C VAL A 39 3.26 -0.18 30.07
N MET A 40 4.60 -0.07 30.10
CA MET A 40 5.48 -0.51 29.02
C MET A 40 5.98 -1.96 29.17
N ARG A 41 5.49 -2.73 30.16
CA ARG A 41 5.82 -4.16 30.23
C ARG A 41 5.16 -4.87 29.05
N PRO A 42 5.92 -5.65 28.23
CA PRO A 42 5.35 -6.46 27.18
C PRO A 42 4.22 -7.29 27.76
N THR A 43 3.02 -7.15 27.20
CA THR A 43 1.92 -8.02 27.62
C THR A 43 2.36 -9.47 27.36
N GLU A 44 2.12 -10.38 28.30
CA GLU A 44 2.38 -11.82 28.07
C GLU A 44 1.58 -12.37 26.85
N LEU A 45 0.65 -11.55 26.33
CA LEU A 45 -0.26 -11.75 25.22
C LEU A 45 0.02 -10.83 24.01
N GLY A 46 1.29 -10.48 23.73
CA GLY A 46 1.62 -9.69 22.53
C GLY A 46 1.14 -10.33 21.22
N LEU A 47 1.19 -9.60 20.10
CA LEU A 47 0.70 -10.04 18.79
C LEU A 47 1.33 -11.38 18.36
N ARG A 48 0.58 -12.49 18.48
CA ARG A 48 1.03 -13.83 18.08
C ARG A 48 0.56 -14.17 16.67
N PHE A 49 1.48 -14.63 15.84
CA PHE A 49 1.14 -15.16 14.52
C PHE A 49 0.55 -16.56 14.66
N THR A 50 -0.72 -16.72 14.25
CA THR A 50 -1.46 -17.98 14.45
C THR A 50 -1.58 -18.80 13.17
N PRO A 51 -1.83 -20.13 13.26
CA PRO A 51 -2.12 -20.96 12.09
C PRO A 51 -3.25 -20.43 11.22
N LYS A 52 -4.29 -19.83 11.82
CA LYS A 52 -5.41 -19.25 11.08
C LYS A 52 -5.00 -18.00 10.29
N MET A 53 -4.09 -17.19 10.82
CA MET A 53 -3.51 -16.06 10.10
C MET A 53 -2.65 -16.55 8.92
N ALA A 54 -1.81 -17.57 9.15
CA ALA A 54 -1.02 -18.20 8.08
C ALA A 54 -1.92 -18.68 6.94
N GLN A 55 -2.97 -19.45 7.25
CA GLN A 55 -3.96 -19.93 6.28
C GLN A 55 -4.62 -18.80 5.50
N ALA A 56 -5.10 -17.75 6.19
CA ALA A 56 -5.74 -16.62 5.54
C ALA A 56 -4.79 -15.87 4.58
N MET A 57 -3.54 -15.66 5.01
CA MET A 57 -2.51 -15.03 4.17
C MET A 57 -2.16 -15.91 2.98
N SER A 58 -1.87 -17.20 3.20
CA SER A 58 -1.54 -18.15 2.13
C SER A 58 -2.65 -18.25 1.09
N ARG A 59 -3.91 -18.34 1.51
CA ARG A 59 -5.06 -18.35 0.59
C ARG A 59 -5.10 -17.10 -0.29
N LYS A 60 -4.83 -15.91 0.28
CA LYS A 60 -4.81 -14.66 -0.49
C LYS A 60 -3.66 -14.60 -1.47
N PHE A 61 -2.48 -15.08 -1.10
CA PHE A 61 -1.35 -15.21 -2.01
C PHE A 61 -1.65 -16.18 -3.15
N VAL A 62 -2.16 -17.37 -2.82
CA VAL A 62 -2.52 -18.41 -3.81
C VAL A 62 -3.59 -17.91 -4.77
N GLU A 63 -4.62 -17.18 -4.30
CA GLU A 63 -5.63 -16.58 -5.16
C GLU A 63 -5.01 -15.67 -6.25
N GLN A 64 -3.98 -14.91 -5.90
CA GLN A 64 -3.25 -14.06 -6.86
C GLN A 64 -2.35 -14.89 -7.78
N MET A 65 -1.66 -15.90 -7.23
CA MET A 65 -0.81 -16.81 -7.99
C MET A 65 -1.60 -17.63 -9.01
N THR A 66 -2.77 -18.15 -8.63
CA THR A 66 -3.68 -18.89 -9.52
C THR A 66 -4.03 -18.07 -10.76
N LYS A 67 -4.33 -16.77 -10.59
CA LYS A 67 -4.62 -15.87 -11.72
C LYS A 67 -3.37 -15.57 -12.56
N ARG A 68 -2.20 -15.43 -11.92
CA ARG A 68 -0.96 -15.03 -12.60
C ARG A 68 -0.29 -16.18 -13.36
N TYR A 69 -0.36 -17.38 -12.81
CA TYR A 69 0.32 -18.57 -13.33
C TYR A 69 -0.65 -19.64 -13.83
N GLU A 70 -1.97 -19.38 -13.83
CA GLU A 70 -2.98 -20.33 -14.31
C GLU A 70 -2.87 -21.67 -13.58
N LEU A 71 -2.77 -21.62 -12.24
CA LEU A 71 -2.66 -22.82 -11.42
C LEU A 71 -3.98 -23.60 -11.43
N ASP A 72 -3.91 -24.92 -11.55
CA ASP A 72 -5.09 -25.76 -11.29
C ASP A 72 -5.41 -25.85 -9.78
N GLU A 73 -6.58 -26.40 -9.44
CA GLU A 73 -7.03 -26.49 -8.05
C GLU A 73 -6.10 -27.33 -7.16
N LYS A 74 -5.51 -28.38 -7.72
CA LYS A 74 -4.58 -29.26 -7.00
C LYS A 74 -3.28 -28.51 -6.69
N GLN A 75 -2.68 -27.88 -7.71
CA GLN A 75 -1.49 -27.04 -7.55
C GLN A 75 -1.72 -25.93 -6.53
N ALA A 76 -2.87 -25.26 -6.61
CA ALA A 76 -3.24 -24.19 -5.69
C ALA A 76 -3.31 -24.69 -4.23
N GLY A 77 -3.95 -25.85 -3.99
CA GLY A 77 -4.03 -26.45 -2.66
C GLY A 77 -2.67 -26.89 -2.10
N GLU A 78 -1.81 -27.49 -2.94
CA GLU A 78 -0.46 -27.89 -2.55
C GLU A 78 0.43 -26.67 -2.22
N ILE A 79 0.34 -25.61 -3.03
CA ILE A 79 1.06 -24.35 -2.80
C ILE A 79 0.54 -23.65 -1.53
N GLU A 80 -0.78 -23.64 -1.27
CA GLU A 80 -1.33 -23.10 -0.02
C GLU A 80 -0.73 -23.81 1.20
N ALA A 81 -0.71 -25.16 1.19
CA ALA A 81 -0.13 -25.95 2.27
C ALA A 81 1.36 -25.68 2.48
N ILE A 82 2.14 -25.54 1.39
CA ILE A 82 3.54 -25.13 1.45
C ILE A 82 3.66 -23.76 2.12
N MET A 83 2.93 -22.76 1.66
CA MET A 83 3.00 -21.41 2.21
C MET A 83 2.60 -21.34 3.69
N VAL A 84 1.57 -22.08 4.11
CA VAL A 84 1.15 -22.13 5.52
C VAL A 84 2.28 -22.67 6.39
N ARG A 85 2.89 -23.79 5.98
CA ARG A 85 4.03 -24.38 6.70
C ARG A 85 5.19 -23.40 6.78
N GLN A 86 5.56 -22.80 5.66
CA GLN A 86 6.68 -21.86 5.56
C GLN A 86 6.46 -20.60 6.41
N PHE A 87 5.25 -20.01 6.41
CA PHE A 87 4.91 -18.88 7.28
C PHE A 87 4.92 -19.25 8.76
N MET A 88 4.45 -20.43 9.14
CA MET A 88 4.50 -20.89 10.53
C MET A 88 5.93 -21.12 11.00
N THR A 89 6.79 -21.74 10.18
CA THR A 89 8.21 -21.91 10.50
C THR A 89 8.88 -20.54 10.69
N PHE A 90 8.68 -19.62 9.75
CA PHE A 90 9.23 -18.26 9.86
C PHE A 90 8.72 -17.55 11.13
N ALA A 91 7.42 -17.65 11.44
CA ALA A 91 6.85 -17.03 12.62
C ALA A 91 7.45 -17.60 13.92
N HIS A 92 7.64 -18.91 14.03
CA HIS A 92 8.23 -19.52 15.23
C HIS A 92 9.71 -19.17 15.38
N GLU A 93 10.49 -19.19 14.30
CA GLU A 93 11.92 -18.81 14.33
C GLU A 93 12.13 -17.34 14.73
N ASN A 94 11.11 -16.50 14.52
CA ASN A 94 11.18 -15.06 14.71
C ASN A 94 10.14 -14.55 15.71
N GLU A 95 9.58 -15.40 16.58
CA GLU A 95 8.42 -15.03 17.41
C GLU A 95 8.68 -13.78 18.24
N LYS A 96 9.79 -13.79 19.01
CA LYS A 96 10.17 -12.67 19.86
C LYS A 96 10.50 -11.43 19.02
N THR A 97 11.46 -11.55 18.11
CA THR A 97 11.95 -10.40 17.32
C THR A 97 10.85 -9.80 16.44
N GLY A 98 10.01 -10.63 15.83
CA GLY A 98 8.90 -10.22 14.98
C GLY A 98 7.81 -9.51 15.78
N ARG A 99 7.45 -10.02 16.97
CA ARG A 99 6.53 -9.32 17.87
C ARG A 99 7.10 -7.96 18.26
N ASP A 100 8.32 -7.93 18.78
CA ASP A 100 8.93 -6.70 19.28
C ASP A 100 9.08 -5.66 18.14
N LEU A 101 9.41 -6.09 16.90
CA LEU A 101 9.48 -5.22 15.73
C LEU A 101 8.11 -4.66 15.34
N ILE A 102 7.07 -5.51 15.34
CA ILE A 102 5.71 -5.08 14.99
C ILE A 102 5.17 -4.10 16.04
N GLU A 103 5.42 -4.35 17.32
CA GLU A 103 5.05 -3.45 18.41
C GLU A 103 5.74 -2.09 18.28
N LEU A 104 7.05 -2.08 18.03
CA LEU A 104 7.80 -0.85 17.71
C LEU A 104 7.17 -0.13 16.52
N MET A 105 6.96 -0.84 15.41
CA MET A 105 6.40 -0.26 14.20
C MET A 105 5.02 0.37 14.44
N PHE A 106 4.11 -0.31 15.14
CA PHE A 106 2.78 0.23 15.44
C PHE A 106 2.82 1.40 16.41
N ALA A 107 3.60 1.31 17.50
CA ALA A 107 3.77 2.38 18.47
C ALA A 107 4.27 3.65 17.77
N THR A 108 5.36 3.52 17.02
CA THR A 108 5.95 4.64 16.26
C THR A 108 5.00 5.19 15.20
N MET A 109 4.27 4.33 14.47
CA MET A 109 3.28 4.80 13.49
C MET A 109 2.11 5.55 14.13
N ILE A 110 1.66 5.16 15.32
CA ILE A 110 0.58 5.85 16.02
C ILE A 110 1.09 7.18 16.59
N GLU A 111 2.25 7.16 17.25
CA GLU A 111 2.81 8.33 17.93
C GLU A 111 3.23 9.43 16.95
N HIS A 112 3.69 9.06 15.75
CA HIS A 112 4.25 10.01 14.78
C HIS A 112 3.47 10.09 13.46
N ASP A 113 2.16 9.79 13.46
CA ASP A 113 1.29 9.88 12.26
C ASP A 113 1.87 9.10 11.05
N GLY A 114 2.35 7.88 11.28
CA GLY A 114 2.92 7.00 10.25
C GLY A 114 4.35 7.35 9.83
N ARG A 115 5.06 8.16 10.63
CA ARG A 115 6.48 8.47 10.43
C ARG A 115 7.34 7.68 11.41
N MET A 116 8.59 7.48 11.07
CA MET A 116 9.58 6.85 11.94
C MET A 116 10.69 7.87 12.20
N PRO A 117 10.81 8.44 13.41
CA PRO A 117 11.94 9.29 13.73
C PRO A 117 13.25 8.51 13.65
N LYS A 118 14.36 9.24 13.65
CA LYS A 118 15.68 8.69 13.29
C LYS A 118 16.09 7.57 14.23
N GLU A 119 15.91 7.78 15.52
CA GLU A 119 16.26 6.85 16.59
C GLU A 119 15.47 5.53 16.46
N GLU A 120 14.16 5.62 16.26
CA GLU A 120 13.28 4.46 16.06
C GLU A 120 13.56 3.77 14.73
N ALA A 121 13.96 4.51 13.69
CA ALA A 121 14.36 3.94 12.40
C ALA A 121 15.66 3.14 12.52
N MET A 122 16.63 3.65 13.28
CA MET A 122 17.86 2.94 13.60
C MET A 122 17.57 1.66 14.41
N GLU A 123 16.68 1.74 15.39
CA GLU A 123 16.29 0.58 16.19
C GLU A 123 15.52 -0.46 15.36
N PHE A 124 14.56 -0.01 14.53
CA PHE A 124 13.84 -0.86 13.57
C PHE A 124 14.83 -1.59 12.66
N ALA A 125 15.82 -0.87 12.13
CA ALA A 125 16.85 -1.45 11.27
C ALA A 125 17.65 -2.54 12.00
N ARG A 126 18.09 -2.27 13.24
CA ARG A 126 18.82 -3.24 14.08
C ARG A 126 17.99 -4.50 14.34
N MET A 127 16.70 -4.34 14.63
CA MET A 127 15.77 -5.45 14.88
C MET A 127 15.44 -6.25 13.60
N SER A 128 15.48 -5.60 12.44
CA SER A 128 15.16 -6.22 11.15
C SER A 128 16.28 -7.11 10.57
N GLU A 129 17.52 -6.97 11.04
CA GLU A 129 18.68 -7.72 10.54
C GLU A 129 18.49 -9.25 10.64
N PRO A 130 18.18 -9.83 11.82
CA PRO A 130 17.91 -11.27 11.91
C PRO A 130 16.67 -11.70 11.11
N LEU A 131 15.66 -10.83 11.00
CA LEU A 131 14.45 -11.11 10.23
C LEU A 131 14.74 -11.21 8.74
N SER A 132 15.63 -10.36 8.21
CA SER A 132 15.98 -10.33 6.79
C SER A 132 16.66 -11.64 6.34
N ALA A 133 17.57 -12.17 7.17
CA ALA A 133 18.22 -13.45 6.90
C ALA A 133 17.21 -14.61 6.87
N ASN A 134 16.27 -14.65 7.81
CA ASN A 134 15.23 -15.68 7.82
C ASN A 134 14.18 -15.46 6.71
N LEU A 135 13.92 -14.22 6.32
CA LEU A 135 13.05 -13.88 5.20
C LEU A 135 13.65 -14.37 3.87
N LYS A 136 14.96 -14.23 3.67
CA LYS A 136 15.65 -14.84 2.52
C LYS A 136 15.46 -16.35 2.48
N LYS A 137 15.67 -17.05 3.62
CA LYS A 137 15.44 -18.50 3.70
C LYS A 137 14.00 -18.86 3.35
N LEU A 138 13.02 -18.11 3.88
CA LEU A 138 11.60 -18.29 3.58
C LEU A 138 11.35 -18.19 2.06
N PHE A 139 11.88 -17.16 1.40
CA PHE A 139 11.73 -16.98 -0.04
C PHE A 139 12.44 -18.09 -0.84
N THR A 140 13.69 -18.42 -0.51
CA THR A 140 14.45 -19.44 -1.26
C THR A 140 13.86 -20.83 -1.11
N ASN A 141 13.56 -21.26 0.12
CA ASN A 141 13.01 -22.59 0.39
C ASN A 141 11.57 -22.69 -0.12
N GLY A 142 10.74 -21.66 0.16
CA GLY A 142 9.37 -21.59 -0.32
C GLY A 142 9.30 -21.60 -1.85
N ALA A 143 10.12 -20.80 -2.53
CA ALA A 143 10.16 -20.77 -3.99
C ALA A 143 10.60 -22.11 -4.60
N ALA A 144 11.59 -22.79 -4.00
CA ALA A 144 12.03 -24.11 -4.46
C ALA A 144 10.90 -25.15 -4.35
N GLU A 145 10.21 -25.22 -3.21
CA GLU A 145 9.09 -26.15 -2.98
C GLU A 145 7.89 -25.84 -3.88
N ILE A 146 7.51 -24.56 -4.00
CA ILE A 146 6.42 -24.10 -4.88
C ILE A 146 6.74 -24.44 -6.34
N GLY A 147 7.98 -24.20 -6.77
CA GLY A 147 8.40 -24.47 -8.14
C GLY A 147 8.25 -25.95 -8.54
N GLN A 148 8.35 -26.89 -7.59
CA GLN A 148 8.14 -28.32 -7.84
C GLN A 148 6.69 -28.66 -8.20
N GLN A 149 5.72 -27.88 -7.73
CA GLN A 149 4.30 -28.07 -8.05
C GLN A 149 3.90 -27.43 -9.38
N MET A 150 4.79 -26.63 -9.99
CA MET A 150 4.53 -25.91 -11.23
C MET A 150 5.05 -26.67 -12.46
N SER A 151 4.33 -26.54 -13.57
CA SER A 151 4.83 -26.90 -14.90
C SER A 151 6.05 -26.07 -15.28
N VAL A 152 6.80 -26.49 -16.31
CA VAL A 152 8.00 -25.77 -16.77
C VAL A 152 7.68 -24.32 -17.15
N THR A 153 6.59 -24.06 -17.87
CA THR A 153 6.18 -22.71 -18.28
C THR A 153 5.79 -21.84 -17.09
N GLN A 154 5.05 -22.39 -16.12
CA GLN A 154 4.68 -21.69 -14.89
C GLN A 154 5.91 -21.36 -14.06
N ARG A 155 6.83 -22.33 -13.91
CA ARG A 155 8.08 -22.17 -13.17
C ARG A 155 8.96 -21.08 -13.77
N LEU A 156 9.06 -20.99 -15.09
CA LEU A 156 9.84 -19.92 -15.73
C LEU A 156 9.30 -18.52 -15.38
N LYS A 157 7.97 -18.32 -15.46
CA LYS A 157 7.33 -17.06 -15.05
C LYS A 157 7.56 -16.78 -13.56
N PHE A 158 7.34 -17.78 -12.72
CA PHE A 158 7.51 -17.68 -11.28
C PHE A 158 8.96 -17.35 -10.88
N THR A 159 9.97 -17.98 -11.51
CA THR A 159 11.39 -17.66 -11.28
C THR A 159 11.72 -16.20 -11.57
N GLY A 160 11.14 -15.62 -12.63
CA GLY A 160 11.29 -14.19 -12.93
C GLY A 160 10.77 -13.31 -11.78
N ASP A 161 9.60 -13.63 -11.25
CA ASP A 161 8.99 -12.89 -10.13
C ASP A 161 9.76 -13.07 -8.81
N VAL A 162 10.24 -14.28 -8.53
CA VAL A 162 11.10 -14.56 -7.37
C VAL A 162 12.41 -13.78 -7.46
N THR A 163 13.00 -13.67 -8.65
CA THR A 163 14.21 -12.88 -8.88
C THR A 163 13.96 -11.39 -8.60
N ALA A 164 12.83 -10.84 -9.06
CA ALA A 164 12.44 -9.47 -8.77
C ALA A 164 12.20 -9.23 -7.27
N ALA A 165 11.53 -10.18 -6.59
CA ALA A 165 11.33 -10.11 -5.15
C ALA A 165 12.65 -10.16 -4.37
N ALA A 166 13.60 -11.02 -4.79
CA ALA A 166 14.93 -11.10 -4.20
C ALA A 166 15.71 -9.79 -4.35
N ALA A 167 15.64 -9.13 -5.52
CA ALA A 167 16.22 -7.81 -5.71
C ALA A 167 15.61 -6.77 -4.77
N GLY A 168 14.27 -6.79 -4.58
CA GLY A 168 13.59 -5.94 -3.61
C GLY A 168 14.04 -6.18 -2.16
N LEU A 169 14.32 -7.44 -1.79
CA LEU A 169 14.85 -7.78 -0.47
C LEU A 169 16.28 -7.29 -0.27
N THR A 170 17.13 -7.37 -1.29
CA THR A 170 18.48 -6.78 -1.26
C THR A 170 18.41 -5.27 -1.06
N ILE A 171 17.52 -4.57 -1.78
CA ILE A 171 17.28 -3.13 -1.58
C ILE A 171 16.85 -2.84 -0.14
N PHE A 172 15.92 -3.62 0.40
CA PHE A 172 15.49 -3.48 1.80
C PHE A 172 16.65 -3.65 2.78
N GLU A 173 17.49 -4.68 2.61
CA GLU A 173 18.65 -4.90 3.47
C GLU A 173 19.68 -3.76 3.37
N THR A 174 19.97 -3.28 2.16
CA THR A 174 20.84 -2.12 1.94
C THR A 174 20.29 -0.89 2.67
N ARG A 175 18.98 -0.65 2.60
CA ARG A 175 18.30 0.42 3.35
C ARG A 175 18.46 0.22 4.85
N MET A 176 18.21 -0.98 5.38
CA MET A 176 18.32 -1.25 6.82
C MET A 176 19.76 -1.09 7.32
N LYS A 177 20.78 -1.52 6.56
CA LYS A 177 22.19 -1.25 6.90
C LYS A 177 22.46 0.25 7.00
N ARG A 178 22.04 1.01 5.99
CA ARG A 178 22.20 2.46 5.95
C ARG A 178 21.51 3.13 7.15
N TRP A 179 20.29 2.70 7.47
CA TRP A 179 19.55 3.21 8.63
C TRP A 179 20.25 2.89 9.94
N ARG A 180 20.72 1.65 10.13
CA ARG A 180 21.50 1.25 11.31
C ARG A 180 22.74 2.13 11.52
N ASP A 181 23.38 2.54 10.44
CA ASP A 181 24.55 3.42 10.46
C ASP A 181 24.18 4.92 10.67
N GLY A 182 22.92 5.22 10.97
CA GLY A 182 22.41 6.57 11.23
C GLY A 182 22.22 7.42 9.97
N LYS A 183 22.38 6.83 8.77
CA LYS A 183 22.15 7.48 7.47
C LYS A 183 20.68 7.38 7.08
N VAL A 184 19.84 7.85 7.99
CA VAL A 184 18.39 7.92 7.80
C VAL A 184 17.98 9.38 7.90
N GLY A 185 17.15 9.82 6.95
CA GLY A 185 16.57 11.15 6.99
C GLY A 185 15.47 11.24 8.05
N ASP A 186 15.11 12.47 8.41
CA ASP A 186 13.97 12.71 9.29
C ASP A 186 12.70 12.11 8.69
N ASN A 187 11.83 11.56 9.56
CA ASN A 187 10.56 10.96 9.18
C ASN A 187 10.68 9.76 8.23
N ALA A 188 11.59 8.85 8.47
CA ALA A 188 11.86 7.68 7.63
C ALA A 188 10.60 6.82 7.33
N ASN A 189 10.63 6.10 6.20
CA ASN A 189 9.63 5.07 5.86
C ASN A 189 10.33 3.76 5.52
N PRO A 190 10.12 2.66 6.28
CA PRO A 190 10.89 1.44 6.09
C PRO A 190 10.61 0.75 4.75
N PHE A 191 9.51 1.11 4.09
CA PHE A 191 9.07 0.51 2.85
C PHE A 191 9.44 1.31 1.60
N MET A 192 9.78 2.59 1.73
CA MET A 192 10.01 3.49 0.60
C MET A 192 11.20 4.42 0.87
N ASP A 193 12.11 4.50 -0.09
CA ASP A 193 13.14 5.54 -0.07
C ASP A 193 12.55 6.90 -0.52
N PRO A 194 13.14 8.02 -0.06
CA PRO A 194 12.82 9.33 -0.61
C PRO A 194 13.07 9.37 -2.13
N PRO A 195 12.30 10.19 -2.88
CA PRO A 195 12.60 10.45 -4.29
C PRO A 195 14.05 10.90 -4.48
N GLY A 196 14.73 10.36 -5.49
CA GLY A 196 16.11 10.75 -5.85
C GLY A 196 17.22 10.02 -5.09
N VAL A 197 16.88 9.18 -4.11
CA VAL A 197 17.85 8.28 -3.46
C VAL A 197 17.93 6.98 -4.27
N ASP A 198 19.12 6.61 -4.73
CA ASP A 198 19.33 5.27 -5.31
C ASP A 198 19.13 4.24 -4.18
N PRO A 199 18.12 3.33 -4.30
CA PRO A 199 17.88 2.30 -3.30
C PRO A 199 19.06 1.35 -3.08
N ASN A 200 20.02 1.30 -4.02
CA ASN A 200 21.21 0.44 -3.94
C ASN A 200 22.46 1.16 -3.42
N ASP A 201 22.42 2.49 -3.26
CA ASP A 201 23.58 3.24 -2.79
C ASP A 201 23.63 3.26 -1.25
N GLU A 202 24.53 2.43 -0.69
CA GLU A 202 24.84 2.36 0.74
C GLU A 202 25.43 3.69 1.30
N LYS A 203 25.89 4.59 0.42
CA LYS A 203 26.46 5.89 0.77
C LYS A 203 25.53 7.06 0.51
N ALA A 204 24.34 6.84 -0.05
CA ALA A 204 23.40 7.92 -0.29
C ALA A 204 23.08 8.66 1.01
N GLU A 205 23.33 9.97 1.02
CA GLU A 205 22.94 10.85 2.11
C GLU A 205 21.49 11.31 1.91
N PRO A 206 20.74 11.56 2.99
CA PRO A 206 19.46 12.23 2.85
C PRO A 206 19.66 13.59 2.17
N PRO A 207 18.72 14.04 1.33
CA PRO A 207 18.82 15.35 0.70
C PRO A 207 18.99 16.44 1.78
N PRO A 208 19.87 17.43 1.57
CA PRO A 208 20.13 18.46 2.56
C PRO A 208 18.84 19.23 2.87
N GLU A 209 18.61 19.48 4.15
CA GLU A 209 17.46 20.27 4.58
C GLU A 209 17.70 21.76 4.29
N ASP A 210 16.66 22.45 3.83
CA ASP A 210 16.67 23.92 3.77
C ASP A 210 16.54 24.45 5.21
N PRO A 211 17.60 25.08 5.78
CA PRO A 211 17.56 25.58 7.15
C PRO A 211 16.63 26.78 7.31
N THR A 212 16.18 27.39 6.21
CA THR A 212 15.28 28.56 6.23
C THR A 212 13.80 28.17 6.25
N GLU A 213 13.46 26.90 5.98
CA GLU A 213 12.08 26.41 6.00
C GLU A 213 11.65 26.09 7.45
N PRO A 214 10.54 26.69 7.95
CA PRO A 214 10.01 26.34 9.28
C PRO A 214 9.72 24.84 9.39
N LYS A 215 10.03 24.23 10.55
CA LYS A 215 9.92 22.78 10.79
C LYS A 215 8.52 22.25 10.42
N GLU A 216 7.47 22.96 10.77
CA GLU A 216 6.09 22.56 10.50
C GLU A 216 5.78 22.49 9.00
N ARG A 217 6.28 23.47 8.23
CA ARG A 217 6.11 23.50 6.77
C ARG A 217 6.90 22.39 6.10
N ARG A 218 8.15 22.17 6.54
CA ARG A 218 9.02 21.09 6.06
C ARG A 218 8.39 19.72 6.28
N ASP A 219 7.89 19.47 7.49
CA ASP A 219 7.16 18.24 7.85
C ASP A 219 5.91 18.03 6.98
N ALA A 220 5.17 19.10 6.72
CA ALA A 220 4.00 19.05 5.85
C ALA A 220 4.41 18.72 4.41
N ARG A 221 5.46 19.36 3.89
CA ARG A 221 6.00 19.13 2.54
C ARG A 221 6.46 17.70 2.34
N GLN A 222 7.35 17.20 3.21
CA GLN A 222 7.85 15.82 3.13
C GLN A 222 6.70 14.80 3.14
N SER A 223 5.69 15.04 3.97
CA SER A 223 4.57 14.12 4.05
C SER A 223 3.64 14.21 2.83
N VAL A 224 3.43 15.41 2.25
CA VAL A 224 2.71 15.56 0.98
C VAL A 224 3.45 14.87 -0.16
N GLU A 225 4.75 15.16 -0.33
CA GLU A 225 5.58 14.60 -1.40
C GLU A 225 5.57 13.07 -1.43
N ARG A 226 5.52 12.42 -0.26
CA ARG A 226 5.41 10.95 -0.14
C ARG A 226 4.16 10.36 -0.79
N TRP A 227 3.02 11.03 -0.62
CA TRP A 227 1.72 10.50 -1.05
C TRP A 227 1.29 11.07 -2.40
N ILE A 228 1.84 12.20 -2.81
CA ILE A 228 1.34 12.93 -3.97
C ILE A 228 1.51 12.15 -5.26
N ASP A 229 2.60 11.38 -5.41
CA ASP A 229 2.82 10.55 -6.60
C ASP A 229 1.73 9.51 -6.81
N TRP A 230 1.20 8.95 -5.72
CA TRP A 230 0.10 7.98 -5.76
C TRP A 230 -1.23 8.65 -6.13
N GLN A 231 -1.46 9.88 -5.65
CA GLN A 231 -2.70 10.62 -5.90
C GLN A 231 -2.76 11.20 -7.31
N ILE A 232 -1.64 11.74 -7.80
CA ILE A 232 -1.61 12.51 -9.06
C ILE A 232 -1.24 11.65 -10.27
N SER A 233 -0.99 10.35 -10.08
CA SER A 233 -0.60 9.44 -11.16
C SER A 233 -1.62 8.33 -11.43
N PRO A 234 -2.88 8.65 -11.81
CA PRO A 234 -3.85 7.65 -12.23
C PRO A 234 -3.44 6.91 -13.50
N ASP A 235 -2.54 7.50 -14.29
CA ASP A 235 -1.86 6.91 -15.45
C ASP A 235 -1.05 5.66 -15.12
N ASN A 236 -0.55 5.53 -13.89
CA ASN A 236 0.10 4.29 -13.44
C ASN A 236 -0.85 3.08 -13.47
N ASN A 237 -2.17 3.31 -13.46
CA ASN A 237 -3.18 2.26 -13.49
C ASN A 237 -3.74 1.99 -14.89
N TRP A 238 -3.37 2.78 -15.92
CA TRP A 238 -3.95 2.67 -17.26
C TRP A 238 -3.54 1.38 -17.98
N GLU A 239 -2.30 0.90 -17.78
CA GLU A 239 -1.86 -0.41 -18.28
C GLU A 239 -2.69 -1.54 -17.66
N GLY A 240 -2.91 -1.47 -16.35
CA GLY A 240 -3.79 -2.41 -15.64
C GLY A 240 -5.22 -2.39 -16.19
N TYR A 241 -5.73 -1.21 -16.55
CA TYR A 241 -7.04 -1.08 -17.19
C TYR A 241 -7.08 -1.76 -18.57
N ILE A 242 -6.06 -1.60 -19.42
CA ILE A 242 -6.01 -2.28 -20.73
C ILE A 242 -5.95 -3.79 -20.55
N LYS A 243 -5.17 -4.29 -19.60
CA LYS A 243 -5.13 -5.73 -19.30
C LYS A 243 -6.51 -6.23 -18.89
N ALA A 244 -7.18 -5.53 -17.99
CA ALA A 244 -8.53 -5.86 -17.56
C ALA A 244 -9.55 -5.80 -18.71
N ALA A 245 -9.50 -4.75 -19.54
CA ALA A 245 -10.38 -4.61 -20.71
C ALA A 245 -10.13 -5.70 -21.77
N THR A 246 -8.87 -6.06 -22.00
CA THR A 246 -8.49 -7.16 -22.91
C THR A 246 -9.08 -8.49 -22.45
N GLU A 247 -8.96 -8.79 -21.15
CA GLU A 247 -9.51 -10.01 -20.58
C GLU A 247 -11.05 -10.01 -20.56
N TYR A 248 -11.65 -8.87 -20.23
CA TYR A 248 -13.08 -8.68 -20.10
C TYR A 248 -13.82 -8.76 -21.44
N TYR A 249 -13.38 -7.98 -22.43
CA TYR A 249 -13.99 -7.92 -23.75
C TYR A 249 -13.47 -8.97 -24.74
N LYS A 250 -12.42 -9.72 -24.38
CA LYS A 250 -11.70 -10.63 -25.28
C LYS A 250 -11.22 -9.88 -26.52
N LEU A 251 -10.49 -8.78 -26.30
CA LEU A 251 -9.95 -7.96 -27.39
C LEU A 251 -9.01 -8.80 -28.26
N ASN A 252 -9.12 -8.64 -29.59
CA ASN A 252 -8.21 -9.26 -30.54
C ASN A 252 -6.89 -8.48 -30.65
N GLU A 253 -5.90 -9.04 -31.35
CA GLU A 253 -4.56 -8.44 -31.49
C GLU A 253 -4.58 -7.01 -32.06
N LYS A 254 -5.44 -6.74 -33.06
CA LYS A 254 -5.60 -5.40 -33.64
C LYS A 254 -6.14 -4.41 -32.60
N GLN A 255 -7.13 -4.82 -31.81
CA GLN A 255 -7.70 -4.00 -30.73
C GLN A 255 -6.70 -3.76 -29.60
N VAL A 256 -5.91 -4.77 -29.21
CA VAL A 256 -4.85 -4.62 -28.19
C VAL A 256 -3.77 -3.63 -28.69
N THR A 257 -3.39 -3.72 -29.96
CA THR A 257 -2.43 -2.78 -30.58
C THR A 257 -2.98 -1.34 -30.56
N ALA A 258 -4.26 -1.18 -30.91
CA ALA A 258 -4.94 0.13 -30.83
C ALA A 258 -5.01 0.65 -29.38
N ALA A 259 -5.29 -0.22 -28.40
CA ALA A 259 -5.29 0.13 -26.99
C ALA A 259 -3.92 0.64 -26.51
N GLN A 260 -2.83 -0.01 -26.92
CA GLN A 260 -1.47 0.42 -26.60
C GLN A 260 -1.12 1.77 -27.25
N ALA A 261 -1.57 2.02 -28.48
CA ALA A 261 -1.40 3.31 -29.12
C ALA A 261 -2.16 4.43 -28.37
N ILE A 262 -3.39 4.17 -27.93
CA ILE A 262 -4.18 5.08 -27.09
C ILE A 262 -3.46 5.35 -25.76
N LEU A 263 -2.93 4.31 -25.11
CA LEU A 263 -2.16 4.46 -23.87
C LEU A 263 -0.98 5.42 -24.04
N LYS A 264 -0.17 5.20 -25.08
CA LYS A 264 1.01 6.01 -25.35
C LYS A 264 0.64 7.48 -25.56
N ASP A 265 -0.37 7.74 -26.40
CA ASP A 265 -0.89 9.09 -26.64
C ASP A 265 -1.38 9.76 -25.34
N CYS A 266 -2.19 9.07 -24.55
CA CYS A 266 -2.65 9.61 -23.26
C CYS A 266 -1.49 9.83 -22.27
N GLN A 267 -0.48 8.96 -22.23
CA GLN A 267 0.70 9.15 -21.37
C GLN A 267 1.52 10.36 -21.80
N GLU A 268 1.66 10.61 -23.10
CA GLU A 268 2.31 11.82 -23.63
C GLU A 268 1.52 13.08 -23.28
N GLN A 269 0.19 13.05 -23.35
CA GLN A 269 -0.66 14.16 -22.91
C GLN A 269 -0.56 14.39 -21.40
N ALA A 270 -0.54 13.33 -20.59
CA ALA A 270 -0.38 13.43 -19.14
C ALA A 270 0.96 14.09 -18.78
N LYS A 271 2.05 13.73 -19.46
CA LYS A 271 3.37 14.36 -19.28
C LYS A 271 3.35 15.86 -19.58
N LYS A 272 2.59 16.30 -20.59
CA LYS A 272 2.43 17.74 -20.91
C LYS A 272 1.67 18.50 -19.82
N ILE A 273 0.72 17.85 -19.14
CA ILE A 273 -0.04 18.44 -18.02
C ILE A 273 0.82 18.48 -16.75
N LYS A 274 1.54 17.38 -16.45
CA LYS A 274 2.36 17.19 -15.24
C LYS A 274 3.69 17.96 -15.28
N THR A 275 3.63 19.25 -15.59
CA THR A 275 4.78 20.14 -15.54
C THR A 275 5.29 20.29 -14.10
N PRO A 276 6.57 20.67 -13.91
CA PRO A 276 7.10 20.99 -12.58
C PRO A 276 6.27 22.06 -11.85
N GLN A 277 5.77 23.07 -12.59
CA GLN A 277 4.91 24.12 -12.03
C GLN A 277 3.58 23.57 -11.52
N TRP A 278 2.90 22.74 -12.31
CA TRP A 278 1.64 22.11 -11.89
C TRP A 278 1.83 21.24 -10.64
N ARG A 279 2.91 20.45 -10.61
CA ARG A 279 3.26 19.63 -9.45
C ARG A 279 3.52 20.49 -8.21
N SER A 280 4.27 21.57 -8.35
CA SER A 280 4.56 22.51 -7.27
C SER A 280 3.27 23.16 -6.72
N GLN A 281 2.35 23.57 -7.59
CA GLN A 281 1.04 24.12 -7.17
C GLN A 281 0.23 23.11 -6.34
N ILE A 282 0.19 21.86 -6.78
CA ILE A 282 -0.48 20.80 -6.03
C ILE A 282 0.19 20.57 -4.66
N ILE A 283 1.52 20.54 -4.62
CA ILE A 283 2.28 20.34 -3.38
C ILE A 283 1.99 21.50 -2.40
N GLU A 284 2.09 22.75 -2.83
CA GLU A 284 1.81 23.91 -1.98
C GLU A 284 0.36 23.94 -1.49
N ASN A 285 -0.61 23.62 -2.35
CA ASN A 285 -2.01 23.52 -1.95
C ASN A 285 -2.20 22.47 -0.81
N ARG A 286 -1.56 21.30 -0.94
CA ARG A 286 -1.64 20.24 0.07
C ARG A 286 -0.83 20.51 1.34
N ILE A 287 0.29 21.22 1.23
CA ILE A 287 1.03 21.73 2.39
C ILE A 287 0.14 22.68 3.18
N THR A 288 -0.48 23.64 2.49
CA THR A 288 -1.37 24.65 3.09
C THR A 288 -2.54 23.99 3.80
N GLN A 289 -3.20 23.02 3.13
CA GLN A 289 -4.30 22.27 3.73
C GLN A 289 -3.87 21.58 5.03
N ARG A 290 -2.70 20.93 5.02
CA ARG A 290 -2.21 20.17 6.17
C ARG A 290 -1.81 21.06 7.34
N LEU A 291 -1.13 22.17 7.07
CA LEU A 291 -0.75 23.14 8.10
C LEU A 291 -1.99 23.68 8.82
N THR A 292 -3.07 23.86 8.09
CA THR A 292 -4.33 24.30 8.67
C THR A 292 -5.09 23.25 9.43
N GLN A 293 -5.15 22.02 8.94
CA GLN A 293 -5.89 20.96 9.65
C GLN A 293 -5.32 20.71 11.05
N ARG A 294 -4.05 21.08 11.28
CA ARG A 294 -3.40 21.06 12.59
C ARG A 294 -3.77 22.24 13.49
N ASN A 295 -4.35 23.30 12.94
CA ASN A 295 -4.83 24.46 13.66
C ASN A 295 -6.36 24.38 13.81
N ALA A 296 -6.81 23.96 15.01
CA ALA A 296 -8.23 23.72 15.30
C ALA A 296 -9.15 24.90 14.94
N ASP A 297 -8.66 26.14 15.10
CA ASP A 297 -9.45 27.35 14.83
C ASP A 297 -9.63 27.63 13.34
N MET A 298 -8.77 27.07 12.48
CA MET A 298 -8.76 27.32 11.03
C MET A 298 -9.25 26.13 10.19
N GLY A 299 -9.35 24.93 10.80
CA GLY A 299 -9.64 23.67 10.13
C GLY A 299 -10.99 23.60 9.39
N ASP A 300 -11.99 24.34 9.87
CA ASP A 300 -13.37 24.31 9.34
C ASP A 300 -13.77 25.63 8.62
N GLY A 301 -12.81 26.49 8.30
CA GLY A 301 -13.08 27.80 7.70
C GLY A 301 -13.51 27.72 6.22
N PRO A 302 -14.26 28.72 5.71
CA PRO A 302 -14.68 28.79 4.29
C PRO A 302 -13.52 28.71 3.28
N TRP A 303 -12.33 29.07 3.69
CA TRP A 303 -11.14 29.05 2.85
C TRP A 303 -10.64 27.62 2.55
N MET A 304 -10.99 26.62 3.38
CA MET A 304 -10.72 25.20 3.10
C MET A 304 -11.45 24.73 1.85
N PHE A 305 -12.68 25.21 1.63
CA PHE A 305 -13.42 24.97 0.40
C PHE A 305 -12.67 25.54 -0.81
N SER A 306 -12.06 26.73 -0.69
CA SER A 306 -11.24 27.32 -1.75
C SER A 306 -10.01 26.47 -2.08
N LEU A 307 -9.33 25.91 -1.08
CA LEU A 307 -8.22 24.98 -1.31
C LEU A 307 -8.67 23.71 -2.04
N GLU A 308 -9.80 23.14 -1.64
CA GLU A 308 -10.34 21.95 -2.28
C GLU A 308 -10.76 22.20 -3.73
N GLU A 309 -11.43 23.32 -4.00
CA GLU A 309 -11.79 23.74 -5.36
C GLU A 309 -10.55 23.97 -6.23
N GLU A 310 -9.52 24.61 -5.69
CA GLU A 310 -8.25 24.76 -6.39
C GLU A 310 -7.62 23.41 -6.73
N TYR A 311 -7.57 22.48 -5.78
CA TYR A 311 -7.04 21.14 -6.03
C TYR A 311 -7.86 20.37 -7.07
N ARG A 312 -9.20 20.40 -6.99
CA ARG A 312 -10.08 19.80 -7.99
C ARG A 312 -9.80 20.39 -9.38
N ARG A 313 -9.66 21.72 -9.47
CA ARG A 313 -9.31 22.42 -10.71
C ARG A 313 -7.94 21.97 -11.25
N LEU A 314 -6.94 21.79 -10.38
CA LEU A 314 -5.60 21.31 -10.78
C LEU A 314 -5.65 19.86 -11.28
N LEU A 315 -6.43 18.98 -10.66
CA LEU A 315 -6.56 17.57 -11.08
C LEU A 315 -7.46 17.37 -12.30
N LYS A 316 -8.44 18.25 -12.52
CA LYS A 316 -9.46 18.10 -13.56
C LYS A 316 -8.89 17.70 -14.95
N PRO A 317 -7.79 18.30 -15.47
CA PRO A 317 -7.24 17.88 -16.77
C PRO A 317 -6.79 16.41 -16.81
N ILE A 318 -6.20 15.90 -15.72
CA ILE A 318 -5.77 14.49 -15.61
C ILE A 318 -6.97 13.55 -15.47
N GLU A 319 -8.01 13.97 -14.75
CA GLU A 319 -9.26 13.21 -14.62
C GLU A 319 -10.02 13.13 -15.94
N GLU A 320 -10.10 14.24 -16.68
CA GLU A 320 -10.70 14.30 -18.01
C GLU A 320 -9.93 13.42 -19.00
N LEU A 321 -8.61 13.48 -18.97
CA LEU A 321 -7.75 12.60 -19.78
C LEU A 321 -7.94 11.13 -19.41
N SER A 322 -8.06 10.79 -18.12
CA SER A 322 -8.36 9.43 -17.66
C SER A 322 -9.74 8.96 -18.12
N ARG A 323 -10.74 9.85 -18.16
CA ARG A 323 -12.09 9.56 -18.67
C ARG A 323 -12.08 9.33 -20.18
N ASP A 324 -11.35 10.16 -20.92
CA ASP A 324 -11.17 10.00 -22.37
C ASP A 324 -10.46 8.69 -22.70
N PHE A 325 -9.36 8.38 -22.01
CA PHE A 325 -8.64 7.12 -22.13
C PHE A 325 -9.60 5.93 -21.97
N LYS A 326 -10.34 5.85 -20.86
CA LYS A 326 -11.29 4.75 -20.61
C LYS A 326 -12.36 4.67 -21.71
N ARG A 327 -12.95 5.80 -22.10
CA ARG A 327 -13.94 5.87 -23.19
C ARG A 327 -13.39 5.34 -24.51
N ARG A 328 -12.16 5.72 -24.88
CA ARG A 328 -11.50 5.24 -26.10
C ARG A 328 -11.26 3.74 -26.04
N ILE A 329 -10.76 3.21 -24.91
CA ILE A 329 -10.59 1.77 -24.71
C ILE A 329 -11.93 1.01 -24.78
N ASP A 330 -12.98 1.51 -24.13
CA ASP A 330 -14.31 0.89 -24.11
C ASP A 330 -15.04 0.96 -25.46
N SER A 331 -14.53 1.77 -26.41
CA SER A 331 -15.04 1.86 -27.78
C SER A 331 -14.39 0.86 -28.75
N LEU A 332 -13.26 0.24 -28.37
CA LEU A 332 -12.55 -0.74 -29.20
C LEU A 332 -13.31 -2.05 -29.44
N PRO A 333 -14.02 -2.64 -28.44
CA PRO A 333 -14.76 -3.86 -28.67
C PRO A 333 -16.00 -3.63 -29.52
N ASP A 334 -16.29 -4.58 -30.40
CA ASP A 334 -17.50 -4.55 -31.22
C ASP A 334 -18.77 -4.81 -30.38
N SER A 335 -19.94 -4.74 -31.03
CA SER A 335 -21.22 -4.97 -30.35
C SER A 335 -21.36 -6.38 -29.80
N ALA A 336 -20.80 -7.39 -30.47
CA ALA A 336 -20.86 -8.79 -30.05
C ALA A 336 -19.97 -9.05 -28.82
N GLN A 337 -18.73 -8.54 -28.83
CA GLN A 337 -17.82 -8.58 -27.68
C GLN A 337 -18.43 -7.89 -26.45
N ARG A 338 -19.04 -6.71 -26.61
CA ARG A 338 -19.72 -6.00 -25.50
C ARG A 338 -20.93 -6.77 -24.97
N ALA A 339 -21.71 -7.42 -25.84
CA ALA A 339 -22.83 -8.26 -25.42
C ALA A 339 -22.34 -9.49 -24.65
N ALA A 340 -21.32 -10.19 -25.15
CA ALA A 340 -20.73 -11.35 -24.50
C ALA A 340 -20.10 -11.02 -23.14
N ALA A 341 -19.42 -9.89 -23.02
CA ALA A 341 -18.81 -9.44 -21.77
C ALA A 341 -19.88 -9.13 -20.70
N ARG A 342 -20.96 -8.43 -21.07
CA ARG A 342 -22.11 -8.17 -20.17
C ARG A 342 -22.79 -9.44 -19.71
N GLU A 343 -23.02 -10.38 -20.62
CA GLU A 343 -23.61 -11.68 -20.31
C GLU A 343 -22.73 -12.49 -19.35
N SER A 344 -21.41 -12.46 -19.55
CA SER A 344 -20.45 -13.12 -18.65
C SER A 344 -20.49 -12.56 -17.23
N VAL A 345 -20.57 -11.23 -17.08
CA VAL A 345 -20.74 -10.59 -15.76
C VAL A 345 -22.10 -10.92 -15.16
N ARG A 346 -23.17 -10.85 -15.95
CA ARG A 346 -24.52 -11.20 -15.49
C ARG A 346 -24.55 -12.60 -14.88
N ARG A 347 -24.02 -13.61 -15.58
CA ARG A 347 -23.92 -14.99 -15.08
C ARG A 347 -23.12 -15.07 -13.78
N LYS A 348 -21.93 -14.45 -13.73
CA LYS A 348 -21.09 -14.45 -12.52
C LYS A 348 -21.76 -13.80 -11.32
N LEU A 349 -22.63 -12.80 -11.53
CA LEU A 349 -23.39 -12.16 -10.46
C LEU A 349 -24.60 -13.02 -10.05
N GLU A 350 -25.29 -13.64 -11.00
CA GLU A 350 -26.37 -14.60 -10.76
C GLU A 350 -25.89 -15.81 -9.94
N ASP A 351 -24.72 -16.37 -10.29
CA ASP A 351 -24.07 -17.45 -9.54
C ASP A 351 -23.74 -17.05 -8.09
N LYS A 352 -23.60 -15.75 -7.83
CA LYS A 352 -23.39 -15.17 -6.49
C LYS A 352 -24.70 -14.76 -5.80
N GLY A 353 -25.85 -15.07 -6.39
CA GLY A 353 -27.17 -14.80 -5.83
C GLY A 353 -27.77 -13.42 -6.15
N LEU A 354 -27.13 -12.62 -7.02
CA LEU A 354 -27.71 -11.35 -7.48
C LEU A 354 -28.76 -11.61 -8.56
N LYS A 355 -30.04 -11.57 -8.17
CA LYS A 355 -31.18 -11.84 -9.06
C LYS A 355 -31.46 -10.73 -10.08
N HIS A 356 -31.01 -9.50 -9.82
CA HIS A 356 -31.23 -8.35 -10.68
C HIS A 356 -29.92 -7.59 -10.86
N VAL A 357 -29.26 -7.80 -12.00
CA VAL A 357 -28.13 -6.98 -12.42
C VAL A 357 -28.70 -5.78 -13.18
N PRO A 358 -28.37 -4.53 -12.79
CA PRO A 358 -28.76 -3.36 -13.57
C PRO A 358 -28.31 -3.53 -15.02
N SER A 359 -29.26 -3.41 -15.94
CA SER A 359 -29.07 -3.59 -17.39
C SER A 359 -28.15 -2.56 -18.02
#